data_AF-A0A483TS58-F1
#
_entry.id   AF-A0A483TS58-F1
#
_cell.length_a   1.000
_cell.length_b   1.000
_cell.length_c   1.000
_cell.angle_alpha   90.00
_cell.angle_beta   90.00
_cell.angle_gamma   90.00
#
_symmetry.space_group_name_H-M   'P 1'
#
loop_
_entity.id
_entity.type
_entity.pdbx_description
1 polymer ?
#
loop_
_entity_poly.entity_id
_entity_poly.type
_entity_poly.pdbx_seq_one_letter_code
_entity_poly.pdbx_strand_id
1 'polypeptide(L)'
;MAENGPIEELAKIVSSKIFERFKWSISGPCDQDFGCIDEGNHKPLDKKQAHTHPVDVVFSYKDPYLNKTILLNTDLKSYSNGSINPDMIEKALTSLGYTISCAQYSPEWREKYNLCVGDSEV
;
A
#
# COMPACT_ATOMS: atom_id res chain seq x y z
N MET A 1 -1.59 -18.58 10.76
CA MET A 1 -0.46 -18.87 9.84
C MET A 1 -1.08 -18.97 8.46
N ALA A 2 -1.02 -17.88 7.69
CA ALA A 2 -1.72 -17.78 6.41
C ALA A 2 -0.91 -18.47 5.30
N GLU A 3 -1.59 -19.14 4.38
CA GLU A 3 -1.04 -19.98 3.32
C GLU A 3 -0.14 -19.23 2.30
N ASN A 4 -0.05 -17.90 2.42
CA ASN A 4 0.66 -17.00 1.51
C ASN A 4 2.05 -16.53 1.99
N GLY A 5 2.49 -16.96 3.19
CA GLY A 5 3.74 -16.49 3.79
C GLY A 5 4.98 -16.58 2.87
N PRO A 6 5.22 -17.70 2.16
CA PRO A 6 6.37 -17.81 1.25
C PRO A 6 6.31 -16.89 0.03
N ILE A 7 5.10 -16.63 -0.51
CA ILE A 7 4.89 -15.76 -1.67
C ILE A 7 5.14 -14.31 -1.25
N GLU A 8 4.64 -13.92 -0.08
CA GLU A 8 4.86 -12.61 0.52
C GLU A 8 6.34 -12.31 0.71
N GLU A 9 7.09 -13.25 1.31
CA GLU A 9 8.52 -13.07 1.56
C GLU A 9 9.30 -12.91 0.26
N LEU A 10 9.00 -13.73 -0.76
CA LEU A 10 9.63 -13.60 -2.08
C LEU A 10 9.28 -12.26 -2.74
N ALA A 11 8.02 -11.82 -2.65
CA ALA A 11 7.58 -10.58 -3.26
C ALA A 11 8.28 -9.36 -2.64
N LYS A 12 8.50 -9.35 -1.31
CA LYS A 12 9.29 -8.32 -0.61
C LYS A 12 10.74 -8.28 -1.08
N ILE A 13 11.37 -9.45 -1.26
CA ILE A 13 12.77 -9.53 -1.73
C ILE A 13 12.87 -8.99 -3.16
N VAL A 14 11.95 -9.41 -4.04
CA VAL A 14 11.95 -9.00 -5.45
C VAL A 14 11.67 -7.51 -5.58
N SER A 15 10.65 -7.00 -4.89
CA SER A 15 10.31 -5.57 -4.90
C SER A 15 11.46 -4.73 -4.37
N SER A 16 12.07 -5.11 -3.24
CA SER A 16 13.24 -4.41 -2.69
C SER A 16 14.38 -4.30 -3.70
N LYS A 17 14.73 -5.38 -4.41
CA LYS A 17 15.79 -5.36 -5.44
C LYS A 17 15.46 -4.48 -6.64
N ILE A 18 14.18 -4.46 -7.06
CA ILE A 18 13.73 -3.60 -8.16
C ILE A 18 13.83 -2.13 -7.74
N PHE A 19 13.27 -1.79 -6.57
CA PHE A 19 13.14 -0.42 -6.11
C PHE A 19 14.45 0.18 -5.59
N GLU A 20 15.38 -0.64 -5.07
CA GLU A 20 16.74 -0.21 -4.72
C GLU A 20 17.47 0.40 -5.93
N ARG A 21 17.24 -0.13 -7.14
CA ARG A 21 17.83 0.41 -8.38
C ARG A 21 17.42 1.86 -8.62
N PHE A 22 16.23 2.25 -8.19
CA PHE A 22 15.68 3.60 -8.30
C PHE A 22 16.01 4.49 -7.10
N LYS A 23 16.82 3.99 -6.14
CA LYS A 23 17.14 4.67 -4.87
C LYS A 23 15.92 4.89 -3.97
N TRP A 24 14.89 4.08 -4.16
CA TRP A 24 13.73 4.09 -3.28
C TRP A 24 14.05 3.28 -2.02
N SER A 25 13.47 3.68 -0.90
CA SER A 25 13.69 3.04 0.40
C SER A 25 12.36 2.57 0.99
N ILE A 26 12.38 1.56 1.85
CA ILE A 26 11.17 1.16 2.57
C ILE A 26 10.91 2.15 3.70
N SER A 27 9.65 2.58 3.85
CA SER A 27 9.19 3.45 4.94
C SER A 27 8.28 2.67 5.88
N GLY A 28 8.61 2.68 7.17
CA GLY A 28 7.74 2.13 8.22
C GLY A 28 7.65 0.60 8.24
N PRO A 29 6.66 0.06 8.98
CA PRO A 29 6.46 -1.37 9.14
C PRO A 29 5.87 -2.02 7.88
N CYS A 30 6.19 -3.29 7.62
CA CYS A 30 5.56 -4.07 6.55
C CYS A 30 4.31 -4.81 7.06
N ASP A 31 3.40 -5.13 6.15
CA ASP A 31 2.20 -5.96 6.38
C ASP A 31 1.32 -5.44 7.53
N GLN A 32 1.04 -4.14 7.52
CA GLN A 32 0.18 -3.51 8.50
C GLN A 32 -1.09 -3.01 7.85
N ASP A 33 -2.22 -3.51 8.34
CA ASP A 33 -3.51 -2.94 7.99
C ASP A 33 -3.72 -1.60 8.71
N PHE A 34 -4.60 -0.78 8.17
CA PHE A 34 -5.15 0.39 8.87
C PHE A 34 -6.65 0.52 8.64
N GLY A 35 -7.33 1.23 9.55
CA GLY A 35 -8.78 1.41 9.47
C GLY A 35 -9.21 2.22 8.24
N CYS A 36 -10.28 1.79 7.58
CA CYS A 36 -10.93 2.60 6.54
C CYS A 36 -11.67 3.77 7.18
N ILE A 37 -11.44 4.98 6.67
CA ILE A 37 -12.12 6.20 7.14
C ILE A 37 -13.49 6.35 6.49
N ASP A 38 -13.60 5.97 5.21
CA ASP A 38 -14.82 6.09 4.42
C ASP A 38 -15.46 4.72 4.16
N GLU A 39 -15.87 4.06 5.25
CA GLU A 39 -16.54 2.76 5.14
C GLU A 39 -17.82 2.83 4.29
N GLY A 40 -18.49 3.99 4.20
CA GLY A 40 -19.72 4.13 3.42
C GLY A 40 -19.53 3.87 1.93
N ASN A 41 -18.37 4.26 1.38
CA ASN A 41 -18.05 4.08 -0.04
C ASN A 41 -17.14 2.89 -0.33
N HIS A 42 -16.28 2.50 0.61
CA HIS A 42 -15.26 1.46 0.36
C HIS A 42 -15.71 0.06 0.80
N LYS A 43 -16.66 -0.03 1.75
CA LYS A 43 -17.12 -1.32 2.27
C LYS A 43 -18.15 -1.94 1.31
N PRO A 44 -17.95 -3.21 0.91
CA PRO A 44 -18.99 -3.95 0.19
C PRO A 44 -20.24 -4.06 1.07
N LEU A 45 -21.42 -3.80 0.49
CA LEU A 45 -22.71 -3.77 1.20
C LEU A 45 -23.00 -5.06 1.99
N ASP A 46 -22.48 -6.20 1.53
CA ASP A 46 -22.65 -7.51 2.16
C ASP A 46 -21.72 -7.79 3.36
N LYS A 47 -20.67 -6.99 3.56
CA LYS A 47 -19.72 -7.23 4.66
C LYS A 47 -20.18 -6.53 5.94
N LYS A 48 -20.35 -7.29 7.02
CA LYS A 48 -20.69 -6.73 8.35
C LYS A 48 -19.47 -6.22 9.12
N GLN A 49 -18.32 -6.85 8.95
CA GLN A 49 -17.07 -6.50 9.63
C GLN A 49 -16.55 -5.12 9.23
N ALA A 50 -15.81 -4.46 10.14
CA ALA A 50 -15.12 -3.21 9.84
C ALA A 50 -14.20 -3.38 8.63
N HIS A 51 -14.21 -2.43 7.71
CA HIS A 51 -13.32 -2.45 6.55
C HIS A 51 -11.94 -1.91 6.94
N THR A 52 -10.91 -2.66 6.58
CA THR A 52 -9.52 -2.27 6.71
C THR A 52 -8.86 -2.26 5.34
N HIS A 53 -7.86 -1.39 5.19
CA HIS A 53 -7.03 -1.36 4.01
C HIS A 53 -5.70 -2.07 4.30
N PRO A 54 -5.35 -3.12 3.54
CA PRO A 54 -4.07 -3.78 3.67
C PRO A 54 -2.94 -2.92 3.07
N VAL A 55 -1.78 -2.97 3.70
CA VAL A 55 -0.54 -2.37 3.21
C VAL A 55 0.57 -3.40 3.35
N ASP A 56 1.11 -3.87 2.23
CA ASP A 56 2.20 -4.84 2.25
C ASP A 56 3.53 -4.13 2.50
N VAL A 57 3.89 -3.19 1.64
CA VAL A 57 5.12 -2.40 1.76
C VAL A 57 4.87 -0.98 1.29
N VAL A 58 5.38 0.00 2.02
CA VAL A 58 5.43 1.40 1.58
C VAL A 58 6.86 1.71 1.14
N PHE A 59 7.02 2.09 -0.13
CA PHE A 59 8.29 2.61 -0.63
C PHE A 59 8.30 4.13 -0.56
N SER A 60 9.47 4.74 -0.47
CA SER A 60 9.63 6.17 -0.48
C SER A 60 10.78 6.61 -1.36
N TYR A 61 10.61 7.78 -1.97
CA TYR A 61 11.67 8.46 -2.70
C TYR A 61 11.53 9.96 -2.57
N LYS A 62 12.67 10.66 -2.61
CA LYS A 62 12.67 12.11 -2.68
C LYS A 62 12.43 12.54 -4.12
N ASP A 63 11.32 13.20 -4.38
CA ASP A 63 11.02 13.73 -5.71
C ASP A 63 11.97 14.90 -6.03
N PRO A 64 12.74 14.82 -7.14
CA PRO A 64 13.77 15.80 -7.46
C PRO A 64 13.19 17.15 -7.90
N TYR A 65 11.91 17.21 -8.28
CA TYR A 65 11.26 18.42 -8.78
C TYR A 65 10.39 19.11 -7.74
N LEU A 66 9.71 18.32 -6.89
CA LEU A 66 8.79 18.81 -5.87
C LEU A 66 9.47 19.07 -4.52
N ASN A 67 10.69 18.55 -4.32
CA ASN A 67 11.40 18.56 -3.03
C ASN A 67 10.56 17.98 -1.88
N LYS A 68 9.71 17.01 -2.19
CA LYS A 68 8.89 16.24 -1.24
C LYS A 68 9.34 14.79 -1.22
N THR A 69 9.03 14.10 -0.14
CA THR A 69 9.14 12.63 -0.10
C THR A 69 7.82 12.02 -0.52
N ILE A 70 7.83 11.25 -1.61
CA ILE A 70 6.64 10.54 -2.10
C ILE A 70 6.63 9.15 -1.46
N LEU A 71 5.51 8.79 -0.84
CA LEU A 71 5.24 7.50 -0.21
C LEU A 71 4.34 6.69 -1.16
N LEU A 72 4.84 5.56 -1.63
CA LEU A 72 4.15 4.68 -2.56
C LEU A 72 3.64 3.45 -1.82
N ASN A 73 2.33 3.37 -1.68
CA ASN A 73 1.70 2.18 -1.14
C ASN A 73 1.70 1.04 -2.18
N THR A 74 2.11 -0.15 -1.77
CA THR A 74 2.13 -1.33 -2.65
C THR A 74 1.36 -2.50 -2.03
N ASP A 75 0.56 -3.16 -2.86
CA ASP A 75 -0.02 -4.48 -2.61
C ASP A 75 0.77 -5.46 -3.50
N LEU A 76 1.45 -6.43 -2.89
CA LEU A 76 2.31 -7.39 -3.58
C LEU A 76 1.67 -8.78 -3.65
N LYS A 77 0.70 -9.08 -2.79
CA LYS A 77 0.12 -10.42 -2.62
C LYS A 77 -0.95 -10.75 -3.66
N SER A 78 -1.60 -9.75 -4.24
CA SER A 78 -2.80 -9.95 -5.07
C SER A 78 -2.51 -10.42 -6.51
N TYR A 79 -1.25 -10.49 -6.96
CA TYR A 79 -0.87 -10.61 -8.38
C TYR A 79 -0.34 -11.99 -8.82
N SER A 80 -1.09 -13.05 -8.53
CA SER A 80 -0.87 -14.36 -9.15
C SER A 80 -1.10 -14.33 -10.67
N ASN A 81 -0.52 -15.26 -11.44
CA ASN A 81 -0.68 -15.33 -12.90
C ASN A 81 -2.17 -15.32 -13.35
N GLY A 82 -3.06 -15.94 -12.57
CA GLY A 82 -4.50 -15.98 -12.87
C GLY A 82 -5.26 -14.67 -12.58
N SER A 83 -4.68 -13.76 -11.79
CA SER A 83 -5.30 -12.47 -11.45
C SER A 83 -4.90 -11.32 -12.37
N ILE A 84 -4.06 -11.57 -13.40
CA ILE A 84 -3.68 -10.58 -14.40
C ILE A 84 -4.71 -10.62 -15.55
N ASN A 85 -5.89 -10.07 -15.32
CA ASN A 85 -6.91 -9.84 -16.35
C ASN A 85 -7.55 -8.45 -16.16
N PRO A 86 -8.19 -7.87 -17.20
CA PRO A 86 -8.65 -6.48 -17.14
C PRO A 86 -9.57 -6.15 -15.97
N ASP A 87 -10.54 -7.02 -15.67
CA ASP A 87 -11.50 -6.83 -14.59
C ASP A 87 -10.82 -6.86 -13.20
N MET A 88 -9.89 -7.79 -13.00
CA MET A 88 -9.12 -7.87 -11.75
C MET A 88 -8.16 -6.70 -11.58
N ILE A 89 -7.56 -6.22 -12.66
CA ILE A 89 -6.68 -5.03 -12.64
C ILE A 89 -7.51 -3.79 -12.28
N GLU A 90 -8.68 -3.61 -12.89
CA GLU A 90 -9.58 -2.50 -12.57
C GLU A 90 -9.99 -2.50 -11.10
N LYS A 91 -10.44 -3.65 -10.59
CA LYS A 91 -10.78 -3.82 -9.16
C LYS A 91 -9.60 -3.53 -8.23
N ALA A 92 -8.40 -3.98 -8.59
CA ALA A 92 -7.20 -3.72 -7.81
C ALA A 92 -6.85 -2.23 -7.79
N LEU A 93 -6.91 -1.55 -8.93
CA LEU A 93 -6.68 -0.10 -9.03
C LEU A 93 -7.71 0.69 -8.23
N THR A 94 -8.99 0.34 -8.30
CA THR A 94 -10.04 0.95 -7.48
C THR A 94 -9.78 0.76 -6.00
N SER A 95 -9.45 -0.47 -5.57
CA SER A 95 -9.14 -0.77 -4.18
C SER A 95 -7.93 0.02 -3.68
N LEU A 96 -6.87 0.10 -4.48
CA LEU A 96 -5.68 0.91 -4.17
C LEU A 96 -6.03 2.40 -4.07
N GLY A 97 -6.86 2.92 -4.98
CA GLY A 97 -7.34 4.30 -4.93
C GLY A 97 -8.08 4.63 -3.63
N TYR A 98 -8.95 3.72 -3.16
CA TYR A 98 -9.61 3.83 -1.86
C TYR A 98 -8.62 3.85 -0.70
N THR A 99 -7.60 2.99 -0.77
CA THR A 99 -6.53 2.96 0.23
C THR A 99 -5.76 4.28 0.28
N ILE A 100 -5.34 4.84 -0.86
CA ILE A 100 -4.63 6.13 -0.91
C ILE A 100 -5.53 7.25 -0.38
N SER A 101 -6.81 7.28 -0.77
CA SER A 101 -7.78 8.26 -0.27
C SER A 101 -7.91 8.24 1.25
N CYS A 102 -7.98 7.05 1.87
CA CYS A 102 -8.00 6.96 3.33
C CYS A 102 -6.63 7.27 3.96
N ALA A 103 -5.53 6.87 3.34
CA ALA A 103 -4.18 7.10 3.85
C ALA A 103 -3.87 8.59 4.02
N GLN A 104 -4.35 9.44 3.11
CA GLN A 104 -4.16 10.90 3.16
C GLN A 104 -4.73 11.55 4.44
N TYR A 105 -5.82 11.00 4.98
CA TYR A 105 -6.51 11.55 6.15
C TYR A 105 -6.32 10.70 7.41
N SER A 106 -5.70 9.52 7.30
CA SER A 106 -5.58 8.57 8.41
C SER A 106 -4.45 8.97 9.36
N PRO A 107 -4.76 9.29 10.64
CA PRO A 107 -3.73 9.55 11.62
C PRO A 107 -2.91 8.29 11.92
N GLU A 108 -3.55 7.12 11.92
CA GLU A 108 -2.91 5.82 12.12
C GLU A 108 -1.89 5.53 11.02
N TRP A 109 -2.27 5.76 9.76
CA TRP A 109 -1.37 5.56 8.64
C TRP A 109 -0.18 6.52 8.70
N ARG A 110 -0.44 7.80 8.98
CA ARG A 110 0.61 8.81 9.08
C ARG A 110 1.62 8.51 10.18
N GLU A 111 1.16 8.05 11.35
CA GLU A 111 2.04 7.66 12.46
C GLU A 111 2.95 6.48 12.09
N LYS A 112 2.43 5.50 11.35
CA LYS A 112 3.20 4.33 10.91
C LYS A 112 4.25 4.66 9.84
N TYR A 113 3.94 5.54 8.89
CA TYR A 113 4.67 5.64 7.63
C TYR A 113 5.33 7.00 7.35
N ASN A 114 4.84 8.10 7.92
CA ASN A 114 5.42 9.42 7.72
C ASN A 114 6.60 9.69 8.66
N LEU A 115 7.67 8.92 8.44
CA LEU A 115 8.89 8.96 9.27
C LEU A 115 9.96 9.90 8.69
N CYS A 116 9.69 10.52 7.54
CA CYS A 116 10.65 11.33 6.81
C CYS A 116 10.68 12.77 7.36
N VAL A 117 11.87 13.37 7.40
CA VAL A 117 12.04 14.77 7.82
C VAL A 117 11.69 15.68 6.65
N GLY A 118 10.57 16.41 6.75
CA GLY A 118 10.12 17.39 5.75
C GLY A 118 8.73 17.08 5.19
N ASP A 119 8.37 17.72 4.08
CA ASP A 119 7.09 17.48 3.40
C ASP A 119 7.05 16.09 2.76
N SER A 120 5.96 15.38 3.02
CA SER A 120 5.70 14.05 2.47
C SER A 120 4.32 13.99 1.83
N GLU A 121 4.17 13.19 0.79
CA GLU A 121 2.90 12.98 0.08
C GLU A 121 2.67 11.48 -0.12
N VAL A 122 1.42 11.04 0.01
CA VAL A 122 0.97 9.66 -0.25
C VAL A 122 0.06 9.63 -1.46
#